data_AF-A0A0P6XMM5-F1
#
_entry.id   AF-A0A0P6XMM5-F1
#
_cell.length_a   1.000
_cell.length_b   1.000
_cell.length_c   1.000
_cell.angle_alpha   90.00
_cell.angle_beta   90.00
_cell.angle_gamma   90.00
#
_symmetry.space_group_name_H-M   'P 1'
#
loop_
_entity.id
_entity.type
_entity.pdbx_description
1 polymer ?
#
loop_
_entity_poly.entity_id
_entity_poly.type
_entity_poly.pdbx_seq_one_letter_code
_entity_poly.pdbx_strand_id
1 'polypeptide(L)'
;MPFGENKNASWYGKDILSVKQFDRSDLEYIFGVAHEMAEMVRRIGTFDLLKGKILANLFYEPSTRTSASFTAAMERLGGSVIPINEVRYSSVAKGESLPDTVRTLEAYADVIVLRHPEVGAAALAAKYARKPIINAGDGVGEHPTQALLDLFTIQEELGRVDHITVTMLGDLKYGRTVHSLARLLSLYNVKLNYVSPDILRMPREIITEIQATGTPQFEYTSLEPVLAETDVLYVTRVQKERFEDPEQYESVKDAYVITPEIMQAAKKTMILMHPLPRVGEIAMEVDQDPRAAYFRQVEYGLYVRMALLAMVLGKA
;
A
#
# COMPACT_ATOMS: atom_id res chain seq x y z
N MET A 1 22.64 2.66 18.51
CA MET A 1 21.74 2.21 17.43
C MET A 1 21.53 3.38 16.50
N PRO A 2 21.33 3.17 15.18
CA PRO A 2 21.09 4.28 14.24
C PRO A 2 19.84 5.11 14.61
N PHE A 3 18.94 4.55 15.42
CA PHE A 3 17.70 5.16 15.85
C PHE A 3 17.81 5.91 17.19
N GLY A 4 17.14 7.06 17.30
CA GLY A 4 17.17 7.94 18.47
C GLY A 4 16.27 9.16 18.31
N GLU A 5 16.14 10.00 19.35
CA GLU A 5 15.33 11.23 19.23
C GLU A 5 15.97 12.21 18.24
N ASN A 6 15.27 12.46 17.13
CA ASN A 6 15.70 13.39 16.09
C ASN A 6 14.52 14.24 15.60
N LYS A 7 14.27 15.34 16.31
CA LYS A 7 13.23 16.32 15.93
C LYS A 7 13.60 17.19 14.72
N ASN A 8 14.83 17.06 14.21
CA ASN A 8 15.30 17.77 13.02
C ASN A 8 15.22 16.88 11.76
N ALA A 9 14.77 15.62 11.89
CA ALA A 9 14.57 14.74 10.74
C ALA A 9 13.52 15.32 9.78
N SER A 10 13.75 15.16 8.47
CA SER A 10 12.91 15.72 7.41
C SER A 10 11.42 15.33 7.51
N TRP A 11 11.17 14.12 8.01
CA TRP A 11 9.84 13.53 8.14
C TRP A 11 9.22 13.69 9.53
N TYR A 12 9.92 14.27 10.51
CA TYR A 12 9.35 14.48 11.85
C TYR A 12 8.13 15.39 11.79
N GLY A 13 7.01 14.93 12.35
CA GLY A 13 5.77 15.70 12.39
C GLY A 13 5.03 15.80 11.05
N LYS A 14 5.48 15.12 9.99
CA LYS A 14 4.86 15.17 8.66
C LYS A 14 3.72 14.18 8.53
N ASP A 15 2.68 14.57 7.80
CA ASP A 15 1.61 13.69 7.38
C ASP A 15 2.02 12.85 6.16
N ILE A 16 1.50 11.62 6.09
CA ILE A 16 1.67 10.70 4.97
C ILE A 16 0.30 10.51 4.30
N LEU A 17 -0.01 11.33 3.31
CA LEU A 17 -1.36 11.44 2.73
C LEU A 17 -1.45 10.90 1.30
N SER A 18 -0.41 11.14 0.51
CA SER A 18 -0.35 10.87 -0.92
C SER A 18 1.03 10.39 -1.32
N VAL A 19 1.10 9.53 -2.35
CA VAL A 19 2.38 9.10 -2.92
C VAL A 19 3.14 10.25 -3.61
N LYS A 20 2.43 11.32 -3.99
CA LYS A 20 3.01 12.50 -4.66
C LYS A 20 3.93 13.32 -3.75
N GLN A 21 3.93 13.03 -2.44
CA GLN A 21 4.80 13.70 -1.47
C GLN A 21 6.23 13.15 -1.48
N PHE A 22 6.46 12.00 -2.11
CA PHE A 22 7.75 11.32 -2.10
C PHE A 22 8.49 11.54 -3.41
N ASP A 23 9.78 11.84 -3.29
CA ASP A 23 10.73 11.68 -4.38
C ASP A 23 11.58 10.40 -4.21
N ARG A 24 12.52 10.16 -5.13
CA ARG A 24 13.42 9.00 -5.05
C ARG A 24 14.25 8.96 -3.78
N SER A 25 14.75 10.11 -3.32
CA SER A 25 15.60 10.18 -2.13
C SER A 25 14.82 9.87 -0.86
N ASP A 26 13.54 10.29 -0.81
CA ASP A 26 12.64 9.90 0.26
C ASP A 26 12.38 8.39 0.26
N LEU A 27 12.15 7.78 -0.91
CA LEU A 27 11.93 6.35 -1.03
C LEU A 27 13.16 5.55 -0.61
N GLU A 28 14.36 5.95 -1.05
CA GLU A 28 15.62 5.33 -0.64
C GLU A 28 15.80 5.39 0.88
N TYR A 29 15.48 6.53 1.51
CA TYR A 29 15.53 6.67 2.97
C TYR A 29 14.51 5.75 3.66
N ILE A 30 13.24 5.77 3.23
CA ILE A 30 12.19 4.91 3.79
C ILE A 30 12.59 3.44 3.69
N PHE A 31 13.14 3.00 2.55
CA PHE A 31 13.53 1.61 2.32
C PHE A 31 14.75 1.22 3.13
N GLY A 32 15.73 2.12 3.29
CA GLY A 32 16.87 1.89 4.19
C GLY A 32 16.41 1.68 5.63
N VAL A 33 15.50 2.52 6.14
CA VAL A 33 14.93 2.35 7.48
C VAL A 33 14.10 1.06 7.56
N ALA A 34 13.28 0.75 6.56
CA ALA A 34 12.48 -0.47 6.53
C ALA A 34 13.33 -1.75 6.54
N HIS A 35 14.45 -1.76 5.82
CA HIS A 35 15.41 -2.86 5.83
C HIS A 35 16.01 -3.08 7.23
N GLU A 36 16.41 -2.01 7.91
CA GLU A 36 16.88 -2.09 9.30
C GLU A 36 15.78 -2.59 10.26
N MET A 37 14.51 -2.19 10.05
CA MET A 37 13.38 -2.73 10.83
C MET A 37 13.22 -4.23 10.63
N ALA A 38 13.37 -4.73 9.40
CA ALA A 38 13.31 -6.15 9.08
C ALA A 38 14.42 -6.94 9.80
N GLU A 39 15.66 -6.44 9.77
CA GLU A 39 16.78 -7.06 10.47
C GLU A 39 16.58 -7.06 12.00
N MET A 40 16.09 -5.97 12.57
CA MET A 40 15.80 -5.87 14.00
C MET A 40 14.71 -6.84 14.44
N VAL A 41 13.62 -6.97 13.66
CA VAL A 41 12.56 -7.94 13.93
C VAL A 41 13.09 -9.37 13.83
N ARG A 42 13.93 -9.69 12.84
CA ARG A 42 14.50 -11.03 12.69
C ARG A 42 15.40 -11.42 13.87
N ARG A 43 16.19 -10.46 14.39
CA ARG A 43 17.19 -10.72 15.44
C ARG A 43 16.61 -10.65 16.86
N ILE A 44 15.71 -9.70 17.11
CA ILE A 44 15.27 -9.33 18.46
C ILE A 44 13.75 -9.52 18.63
N GLY A 45 12.99 -9.48 17.53
CA GLY A 45 11.53 -9.61 17.55
C GLY A 45 10.82 -8.30 17.86
N THR A 46 11.05 -7.73 19.04
CA THR A 46 10.47 -6.45 19.50
C THR A 46 11.52 -5.60 20.21
N PHE A 47 11.40 -4.27 20.12
CA PHE A 47 12.36 -3.33 20.72
C PHE A 47 11.71 -1.98 21.03
N ASP A 48 12.20 -1.30 22.08
CA ASP A 48 11.56 -0.13 22.72
C ASP A 48 11.79 1.22 22.00
N LEU A 49 11.80 1.27 20.67
CA LEU A 49 12.10 2.51 19.93
C LEU A 49 11.03 3.60 20.10
N LEU A 50 9.75 3.19 20.10
CA LEU A 50 8.57 4.03 20.27
C LEU A 50 7.95 3.84 21.67
N LYS A 51 8.73 3.42 22.66
CA LYS A 51 8.25 3.29 24.03
C LYS A 51 7.64 4.60 24.54
N GLY A 52 6.41 4.50 25.05
CA GLY A 52 5.65 5.65 25.54
C GLY A 52 4.97 6.47 24.44
N LYS A 53 5.04 6.04 23.17
CA LYS A 53 4.25 6.61 22.07
C LYS A 53 2.94 5.86 21.86
N ILE A 54 1.89 6.58 21.53
CA ILE A 54 0.55 6.02 21.31
C ILE A 54 0.09 6.26 19.87
N LEU A 55 -0.35 5.19 19.20
CA LEU A 55 -1.02 5.23 17.89
C LEU A 55 -2.53 5.18 18.09
N ALA A 56 -3.26 6.16 17.58
CA ALA A 56 -4.70 5.99 17.35
C ALA A 56 -4.91 5.34 15.98
N ASN A 57 -5.48 4.14 15.95
CA ASN A 57 -5.66 3.34 14.74
C ASN A 57 -7.14 3.38 14.32
N LEU A 58 -7.51 4.36 13.50
CA LEU A 58 -8.89 4.74 13.20
C LEU A 58 -9.36 4.23 11.84
N PHE A 59 -10.24 3.22 11.84
CA PHE A 59 -10.72 2.54 10.64
C PHE A 59 -12.26 2.59 10.54
N TYR A 60 -12.75 3.40 9.59
CA TYR A 60 -14.19 3.51 9.26
C TYR A 60 -14.68 2.42 8.29
N GLU A 61 -13.75 1.76 7.59
CA GLU A 61 -14.05 0.64 6.69
C GLU A 61 -13.35 -0.65 7.16
N PRO A 62 -13.93 -1.83 6.88
CA PRO A 62 -13.31 -3.11 7.20
C PRO A 62 -11.90 -3.25 6.62
N SER A 63 -10.97 -3.71 7.46
CA SER A 63 -9.57 -3.83 7.10
C SER A 63 -8.83 -4.80 8.02
N THR A 64 -8.44 -5.97 7.49
CA THR A 64 -7.61 -6.93 8.25
C THR A 64 -6.14 -6.56 8.15
N ARG A 65 -5.57 -6.64 6.94
CA ARG A 65 -4.14 -6.43 6.70
C ARG A 65 -3.70 -5.04 7.13
N THR A 66 -4.36 -3.98 6.67
CA THR A 66 -3.89 -2.63 6.97
C THR A 66 -3.99 -2.30 8.46
N SER A 67 -5.10 -2.61 9.12
CA SER A 67 -5.25 -2.33 10.56
C SER A 67 -4.27 -3.16 11.40
N ALA A 68 -4.25 -4.49 11.20
CA ALA A 68 -3.42 -5.39 12.02
C ALA A 68 -1.92 -5.13 11.86
N SER A 69 -1.46 -4.84 10.65
CA SER A 69 -0.04 -4.56 10.41
C SER A 69 0.42 -3.22 11.01
N PHE A 70 -0.44 -2.20 11.10
CA PHE A 70 -0.11 -0.98 11.84
C PHE A 70 -0.07 -1.20 13.35
N THR A 71 -1.04 -1.95 13.89
CA THR A 71 -1.02 -2.34 15.31
C THR A 71 0.25 -3.11 15.64
N ALA A 72 0.57 -4.15 14.86
CA ALA A 72 1.77 -4.95 15.05
C ALA A 72 3.06 -4.12 14.88
N ALA A 73 3.11 -3.18 13.92
CA ALA A 73 4.25 -2.29 13.76
C ALA A 73 4.49 -1.45 15.02
N MET A 74 3.44 -0.85 15.57
CA MET A 74 3.55 -0.03 16.78
C MET A 74 3.95 -0.86 18.01
N GLU A 75 3.36 -2.03 18.19
CA GLU A 75 3.68 -2.93 19.31
C GLU A 75 5.11 -3.49 19.22
N ARG A 76 5.58 -3.85 18.02
CA ARG A 76 6.97 -4.31 17.84
C ARG A 76 8.00 -3.23 18.12
N LEU A 77 7.62 -1.96 17.92
CA LEU A 77 8.41 -0.80 18.29
C LEU A 77 8.26 -0.40 19.77
N GLY A 78 7.52 -1.17 20.58
CA GLY A 78 7.31 -0.91 22.01
C GLY A 78 6.32 0.22 22.32
N GLY A 79 5.60 0.71 21.30
CA GLY A 79 4.51 1.68 21.46
C GLY A 79 3.21 1.01 21.90
N SER A 80 2.19 1.84 22.12
CA SER A 80 0.83 1.39 22.46
C SER A 80 -0.18 1.84 21.41
N VAL A 81 -1.32 1.15 21.33
CA VAL A 81 -2.33 1.38 20.29
C VAL A 81 -3.69 1.58 20.92
N ILE A 82 -4.43 2.57 20.43
CA ILE A 82 -5.87 2.76 20.68
C ILE A 82 -6.60 2.32 19.41
N PRO A 83 -7.11 1.07 19.33
CA PRO A 83 -7.82 0.59 18.15
C PRO A 83 -9.25 1.15 18.12
N ILE A 84 -9.64 1.74 16.99
CA ILE A 84 -11.00 2.23 16.76
C ILE A 84 -11.47 1.64 15.43
N ASN A 85 -12.15 0.50 15.54
CA ASN A 85 -12.72 -0.22 14.41
C ASN A 85 -14.24 -0.05 14.42
N GLU A 86 -14.85 0.08 13.25
CA GLU A 86 -16.30 0.09 13.06
C GLU A 86 -17.02 1.08 13.99
N VAL A 87 -17.15 2.29 13.48
CA VAL A 87 -17.74 3.48 14.09
C VAL A 87 -19.17 3.31 14.64
N ARG A 88 -19.80 2.13 14.49
CA ARG A 88 -21.05 1.78 15.20
C ARG A 88 -20.96 1.95 16.72
N TYR A 89 -19.77 1.89 17.32
CA TYR A 89 -19.56 2.02 18.76
C TYR A 89 -18.82 3.29 19.22
N SER A 90 -18.42 4.18 18.31
CA SER A 90 -17.75 5.44 18.67
C SER A 90 -18.72 6.63 18.73
N SER A 91 -18.29 7.78 19.27
CA SER A 91 -19.10 9.00 19.31
C SER A 91 -19.56 9.49 17.94
N VAL A 92 -18.95 9.02 16.85
CA VAL A 92 -19.41 9.30 15.49
C VAL A 92 -20.76 8.62 15.19
N ALA A 93 -21.12 7.52 15.87
CA ALA A 93 -22.50 6.99 15.84
C ALA A 93 -23.53 7.99 16.40
N LYS A 94 -23.08 9.00 17.16
CA LYS A 94 -23.88 10.11 17.67
C LYS A 94 -23.82 11.37 16.78
N GLY A 95 -23.20 11.26 15.60
CA GLY A 95 -23.08 12.36 14.63
C GLY A 95 -21.85 13.27 14.79
N GLU A 96 -20.82 12.84 15.52
CA GLU A 96 -19.57 13.61 15.63
C GLU A 96 -18.88 13.75 14.26
N SER A 97 -18.37 14.95 13.97
CA SER A 97 -17.66 15.26 12.73
C SER A 97 -16.26 14.66 12.73
N LEU A 98 -15.74 14.26 11.55
CA LEU A 98 -14.35 13.77 11.43
C LEU A 98 -13.32 14.75 12.03
N PRO A 99 -13.40 16.08 11.81
CA PRO A 99 -12.51 17.04 12.48
C PRO A 99 -12.52 16.96 14.00
N ASP A 100 -13.68 16.82 14.64
CA ASP A 100 -13.79 16.76 16.10
C ASP A 100 -13.30 15.42 16.65
N THR A 101 -13.58 14.32 15.95
CA THR A 101 -13.01 13.01 16.27
C THR A 101 -11.48 13.06 16.24
N VAL A 102 -10.89 13.62 15.18
CA VAL A 102 -9.43 13.74 15.04
C VAL A 102 -8.82 14.60 16.15
N ARG A 103 -9.43 15.76 16.46
CA ARG A 103 -9.01 16.64 17.58
C ARG A 103 -9.06 15.95 18.94
N THR A 104 -10.08 15.11 19.14
CA THR A 104 -10.23 14.33 20.36
C THR A 104 -9.12 13.28 20.48
N LEU A 105 -8.83 12.56 19.40
CA LEU A 105 -7.84 11.49 19.41
C LEU A 105 -6.40 12.00 19.50
N GLU A 106 -6.06 13.14 18.88
CA GLU A 106 -4.72 13.72 19.01
C GLU A 106 -4.39 14.18 20.44
N ALA A 107 -5.41 14.35 21.30
CA ALA A 107 -5.19 14.65 22.72
C ALA A 107 -4.65 13.43 23.50
N TYR A 108 -4.86 12.22 22.97
CA TYR A 108 -4.47 10.96 23.60
C TYR A 108 -3.32 10.25 22.87
N ALA A 109 -3.13 10.52 21.58
CA ALA A 109 -2.18 9.82 20.72
C ALA A 109 -1.09 10.75 20.16
N ASP A 110 0.07 10.18 19.83
CA ASP A 110 1.18 10.86 19.18
C ASP A 110 1.08 10.86 17.65
N VAL A 111 0.36 9.89 17.09
CA VAL A 111 0.13 9.70 15.64
C VAL A 111 -1.23 9.06 15.41
N ILE A 112 -1.88 9.39 14.30
CA ILE A 112 -3.16 8.82 13.91
C ILE A 112 -3.01 8.15 12.54
N VAL A 113 -3.39 6.88 12.44
CA VAL A 113 -3.59 6.19 11.16
C VAL A 113 -5.08 6.22 10.86
N LEU A 114 -5.45 6.70 9.68
CA LEU A 114 -6.85 6.88 9.29
C LEU A 114 -7.16 6.11 8.00
N ARG A 115 -8.22 5.30 8.03
CA ARG A 115 -8.89 4.77 6.83
C ARG A 115 -10.34 5.20 6.81
N HIS A 116 -10.79 5.77 5.69
CA HIS A 116 -12.12 6.36 5.54
C HIS A 116 -12.73 6.06 4.15
N PRO A 117 -14.05 5.87 4.02
CA PRO A 117 -14.68 5.60 2.72
C PRO A 117 -14.72 6.82 1.78
N GLU A 118 -14.65 8.03 2.32
CA GLU A 118 -14.67 9.27 1.53
C GLU A 118 -13.26 9.66 1.07
N VAL A 119 -13.15 9.99 -0.22
CA VAL A 119 -11.92 10.52 -0.83
C VAL A 119 -11.58 11.87 -0.21
N GLY A 120 -10.31 12.10 0.13
CA GLY A 120 -9.82 13.34 0.73
C GLY A 120 -10.02 13.44 2.25
N ALA A 121 -10.64 12.44 2.89
CA ALA A 121 -10.86 12.44 4.34
C ALA A 121 -9.54 12.48 5.14
N ALA A 122 -8.49 11.82 4.65
CA ALA A 122 -7.16 11.87 5.28
C ALA A 122 -6.56 13.29 5.24
N ALA A 123 -6.70 13.99 4.11
CA ALA A 123 -6.27 15.39 3.98
C ALA A 123 -7.12 16.34 4.83
N LEU A 124 -8.43 16.08 4.94
CA LEU A 124 -9.31 16.82 5.83
C LEU A 124 -8.90 16.64 7.29
N ALA A 125 -8.63 15.40 7.72
CA ALA A 125 -8.15 15.10 9.06
C ALA A 125 -6.83 15.81 9.37
N ALA A 126 -5.85 15.76 8.45
CA ALA A 126 -4.56 16.42 8.60
C ALA A 126 -4.68 17.94 8.78
N LYS A 127 -5.64 18.58 8.11
CA LYS A 127 -5.90 20.03 8.27
C LYS A 127 -6.30 20.41 9.70
N TYR A 128 -6.92 19.51 10.45
CA TYR A 128 -7.43 19.77 11.80
C TYR A 128 -6.58 19.17 12.92
N ALA A 129 -5.63 18.30 12.58
CA ALA A 129 -4.73 17.66 13.52
C ALA A 129 -3.46 18.51 13.75
N ARG A 130 -2.89 18.44 14.97
CA ARG A 130 -1.52 18.92 15.25
C ARG A 130 -0.49 17.78 15.34
N LYS A 131 -0.94 16.54 15.17
CA LYS A 131 -0.15 15.32 15.21
C LYS A 131 -0.19 14.64 13.84
N PRO A 132 0.86 13.90 13.45
CA PRO A 132 0.91 13.25 12.13
C PRO A 132 -0.31 12.38 11.85
N ILE A 133 -0.86 12.55 10.65
CA ILE A 133 -1.88 11.68 10.04
C ILE A 133 -1.22 10.79 8.98
N ILE A 134 -1.49 9.49 9.04
CA ILE A 134 -1.09 8.53 8.02
C ILE A 134 -2.35 8.00 7.32
N ASN A 135 -2.44 8.20 6.02
CA ASN A 135 -3.51 7.68 5.16
C ASN A 135 -3.34 6.17 4.94
N ALA A 136 -4.26 5.40 5.51
CA ALA A 136 -4.41 3.95 5.32
C ALA A 136 -5.49 3.58 4.28
N GLY A 137 -5.94 4.56 3.50
CA GLY A 137 -6.91 4.43 2.41
C GLY A 137 -8.05 5.42 2.55
N ASP A 138 -8.31 6.22 1.50
CA ASP A 138 -9.43 7.15 1.43
C ASP A 138 -10.31 6.88 0.20
N GLY A 139 -11.36 6.07 0.38
CA GLY A 139 -12.29 5.69 -0.67
C GLY A 139 -11.61 5.03 -1.88
N VAL A 140 -11.88 5.54 -3.09
CA VAL A 140 -11.21 5.15 -4.34
C VAL A 140 -9.98 6.02 -4.66
N GLY A 141 -9.55 6.87 -3.72
CA GLY A 141 -8.44 7.80 -3.86
C GLY A 141 -7.08 7.12 -3.78
N GLU A 142 -6.35 7.33 -2.68
CA GLU A 142 -4.97 6.85 -2.55
C GLU A 142 -4.81 5.81 -1.43
N HIS A 143 -3.73 5.03 -1.54
CA HIS A 143 -3.26 4.18 -0.45
C HIS A 143 -1.72 4.22 -0.38
N PRO A 144 -1.13 5.32 0.13
CA PRO A 144 0.31 5.57 0.00
C PRO A 144 1.16 4.48 0.66
N THR A 145 0.75 4.01 1.84
CA THR A 145 1.50 2.98 2.58
C THR A 145 1.46 1.60 1.93
N GLN A 146 0.44 1.31 1.11
CA GLN A 146 0.43 0.10 0.28
C GLN A 146 1.36 0.27 -0.92
N ALA A 147 1.36 1.40 -1.59
CA ALA A 147 2.28 1.63 -2.70
C ALA A 147 3.76 1.58 -2.25
N LEU A 148 4.06 2.13 -1.07
CA LEU A 148 5.39 2.07 -0.47
C LEU A 148 5.84 0.63 -0.19
N LEU A 149 4.98 -0.19 0.42
CA LEU A 149 5.33 -1.59 0.71
C LEU A 149 5.41 -2.45 -0.57
N ASP A 150 4.61 -2.13 -1.58
CA ASP A 150 4.66 -2.79 -2.88
C ASP A 150 6.00 -2.49 -3.57
N LEU A 151 6.40 -1.22 -3.61
CA LEU A 151 7.68 -0.83 -4.20
C LEU A 151 8.88 -1.38 -3.42
N PHE A 152 8.80 -1.40 -2.08
CA PHE A 152 9.81 -2.05 -1.25
C PHE A 152 9.90 -3.56 -1.52
N THR A 153 8.77 -4.23 -1.74
CA THR A 153 8.74 -5.65 -2.13
C THR A 153 9.48 -5.87 -3.45
N ILE A 154 9.24 -5.03 -4.46
CA ILE A 154 9.96 -5.10 -5.74
C ILE A 154 11.47 -4.97 -5.53
N GLN A 155 11.88 -3.99 -4.72
CA GLN A 155 13.29 -3.75 -4.41
C GLN A 155 13.94 -4.95 -3.69
N GLU A 156 13.29 -5.53 -2.68
CA GLU A 156 13.84 -6.66 -1.92
C GLU A 156 13.89 -7.95 -2.75
N GLU A 157 12.87 -8.22 -3.56
CA GLU A 157 12.78 -9.47 -4.33
C GLU A 157 13.66 -9.46 -5.58
N LEU A 158 13.79 -8.32 -6.27
CA LEU A 158 14.57 -8.20 -7.52
C LEU A 158 15.95 -7.56 -7.32
N GLY A 159 16.21 -6.97 -6.15
CA GLY A 159 17.41 -6.20 -5.84
C GLY A 159 17.50 -4.84 -6.56
N ARG A 160 16.47 -4.47 -7.34
CA ARG A 160 16.40 -3.22 -8.11
C ARG A 160 14.96 -2.88 -8.49
N VAL A 161 14.70 -1.60 -8.74
CA VAL A 161 13.48 -1.10 -9.38
C VAL A 161 13.74 -0.62 -10.81
N ASP A 162 14.90 -0.03 -11.10
CA ASP A 162 15.22 0.46 -12.44
C ASP A 162 15.34 -0.68 -13.48
N HIS A 163 14.93 -0.37 -14.70
CA HIS A 163 15.02 -1.23 -15.89
C HIS A 163 14.26 -2.56 -15.76
N ILE A 164 13.07 -2.51 -15.13
CA ILE A 164 12.15 -3.64 -15.05
C ILE A 164 10.86 -3.35 -15.83
N THR A 165 10.17 -4.40 -16.23
CA THR A 165 8.80 -4.32 -16.78
C THR A 165 7.80 -4.76 -15.71
N VAL A 166 6.90 -3.86 -15.34
CA VAL A 166 5.81 -4.12 -14.40
C VAL A 166 4.51 -4.27 -15.19
N THR A 167 3.86 -5.42 -15.06
CA THR A 167 2.56 -5.71 -15.67
C THR A 167 1.50 -5.71 -14.58
N MET A 168 0.55 -4.79 -14.68
CA MET A 168 -0.58 -4.64 -13.76
C MET A 168 -1.82 -5.30 -14.38
N LEU A 169 -2.43 -6.24 -13.67
CA LEU A 169 -3.48 -7.12 -14.17
C LEU A 169 -4.77 -7.02 -13.33
N GLY A 170 -5.91 -6.91 -13.99
CA GLY A 170 -7.24 -7.03 -13.37
C GLY A 170 -8.05 -5.73 -13.35
N ASP A 171 -8.53 -5.34 -12.17
CA ASP A 171 -9.31 -4.11 -11.96
C ASP A 171 -8.42 -2.88 -11.79
N LEU A 172 -8.05 -2.29 -12.92
CA LEU A 172 -7.20 -1.10 -12.95
C LEU A 172 -8.01 0.20 -12.79
N LYS A 173 -9.33 0.14 -12.99
CA LYS A 173 -10.22 1.31 -12.86
C LYS A 173 -10.45 1.70 -11.41
N TYR A 174 -10.78 0.73 -10.55
CA TYR A 174 -11.08 0.97 -9.15
C TYR A 174 -9.92 0.63 -8.21
N GLY A 175 -8.83 0.06 -8.75
CA GLY A 175 -7.63 -0.34 -8.01
C GLY A 175 -6.78 0.83 -7.49
N ARG A 176 -7.19 1.47 -6.38
CA ARG A 176 -6.40 2.55 -5.74
C ARG A 176 -4.93 2.20 -5.44
N THR A 177 -4.65 0.91 -5.19
CA THR A 177 -3.29 0.42 -4.95
C THR A 177 -2.44 0.50 -6.22
N VAL A 178 -3.00 0.08 -7.36
CA VAL A 178 -2.39 0.17 -8.69
C VAL A 178 -2.13 1.63 -9.06
N HIS A 179 -3.10 2.51 -8.82
CA HIS A 179 -2.96 3.95 -9.10
C HIS A 179 -1.78 4.56 -8.33
N SER A 180 -1.69 4.23 -7.05
CA SER A 180 -0.63 4.74 -6.16
C SER A 180 0.74 4.13 -6.52
N LEU A 181 0.79 2.84 -6.81
CA LEU A 181 2.01 2.14 -7.21
C LEU A 181 2.54 2.64 -8.57
N ALA A 182 1.67 2.85 -9.56
CA ALA A 182 2.06 3.33 -10.88
C ALA A 182 2.71 4.72 -10.82
N ARG A 183 2.22 5.60 -9.94
CA ARG A 183 2.84 6.92 -9.68
C ARG A 183 4.22 6.79 -9.05
N LEU A 184 4.40 5.93 -8.03
CA LEU A 184 5.73 5.72 -7.44
C LEU A 184 6.71 5.11 -8.45
N LEU A 185 6.24 4.15 -9.23
CA LEU A 185 7.04 3.51 -10.29
C LEU A 185 7.45 4.50 -11.38
N SER A 186 6.65 5.51 -11.68
CA SER A 186 7.01 6.56 -12.66
C SER A 186 8.17 7.46 -12.22
N LEU A 187 8.59 7.37 -10.96
CA LEU A 187 9.85 7.97 -10.51
C LEU A 187 11.06 7.15 -11.00
N TYR A 188 10.87 5.95 -11.55
CA TYR A 188 11.92 5.05 -11.99
C TYR A 188 11.91 4.76 -13.49
N ASN A 189 13.04 4.27 -14.00
CA ASN A 189 13.17 3.88 -15.41
C ASN A 189 12.54 2.50 -15.63
N VAL A 190 11.21 2.45 -15.57
CA VAL A 190 10.42 1.21 -15.75
C VAL A 190 9.58 1.27 -17.01
N LYS A 191 9.12 0.11 -17.46
CA LYS A 191 8.04 -0.01 -18.44
C LYS A 191 6.78 -0.51 -17.73
N LEU A 192 5.64 0.13 -17.99
CA LEU A 192 4.35 -0.27 -17.42
C LEU A 192 3.46 -0.88 -18.50
N ASN A 193 2.97 -2.09 -18.24
CA ASN A 193 1.96 -2.76 -19.05
C ASN A 193 0.66 -2.86 -18.23
N TYR A 194 -0.46 -2.49 -18.85
CA TYR A 194 -1.79 -2.55 -18.25
C TYR A 194 -2.62 -3.63 -18.95
N VAL A 195 -3.02 -4.67 -18.21
CA VAL A 195 -3.83 -5.77 -18.73
C VAL A 195 -5.17 -5.81 -17.99
N SER A 196 -6.25 -5.53 -18.68
CA SER A 196 -7.59 -5.45 -18.08
C SER A 196 -8.68 -5.65 -19.12
N PRO A 197 -9.91 -6.02 -18.71
CA PRO A 197 -11.07 -5.97 -19.60
C PRO A 197 -11.39 -4.50 -19.89
N ASP A 198 -12.07 -4.23 -21.01
CA ASP A 198 -12.30 -2.85 -21.47
C ASP A 198 -13.01 -1.96 -20.44
N ILE A 199 -13.90 -2.54 -19.63
CA ILE A 199 -14.65 -1.81 -18.62
C ILE A 199 -13.82 -1.46 -17.36
N LEU A 200 -12.65 -2.08 -17.16
CA LEU A 200 -11.78 -1.90 -16.00
C LEU A 200 -10.40 -1.31 -16.36
N ARG A 201 -10.28 -0.64 -17.51
CA ARG A 201 -9.04 0.02 -17.92
C ARG A 201 -8.57 1.06 -16.90
N MET A 202 -7.25 1.27 -16.87
CA MET A 202 -6.63 2.32 -16.07
C MET A 202 -7.24 3.68 -16.45
N PRO A 203 -7.62 4.54 -15.47
CA PRO A 203 -8.19 5.85 -15.76
C PRO A 203 -7.27 6.69 -16.64
N ARG A 204 -7.85 7.39 -17.63
CA ARG A 204 -7.09 8.15 -18.63
C ARG A 204 -6.30 9.30 -18.01
N GLU A 205 -6.81 9.87 -16.92
CA GLU A 205 -6.09 10.89 -16.16
C GLU A 205 -4.78 10.36 -15.56
N ILE A 206 -4.75 9.11 -15.10
CA ILE A 206 -3.55 8.48 -14.53
C ILE A 206 -2.55 8.15 -15.63
N ILE A 207 -3.01 7.58 -16.75
CA ILE A 207 -2.15 7.32 -17.92
C ILE A 207 -1.49 8.62 -18.39
N THR A 208 -2.26 9.70 -18.49
CA THR A 208 -1.77 11.02 -18.94
C THR A 208 -0.78 11.62 -17.94
N GLU A 209 -1.08 11.51 -16.64
CA GLU A 209 -0.21 11.94 -15.55
C GLU A 209 1.15 11.23 -15.62
N ILE A 210 1.15 9.90 -15.75
CA ILE A 210 2.38 9.10 -15.84
C ILE A 210 3.10 9.36 -17.17
N GLN A 211 2.38 9.56 -18.26
CA GLN A 211 2.99 9.84 -19.57
C GLN A 211 3.83 11.12 -19.54
N ALA A 212 3.43 12.11 -18.74
CA ALA A 212 4.17 13.35 -18.57
C ALA A 212 5.56 13.16 -17.92
N THR A 213 5.80 12.02 -17.25
CA THR A 213 7.11 11.65 -16.69
C THR A 213 8.06 11.02 -17.72
N GLY A 214 7.55 10.66 -18.91
CA GLY A 214 8.31 9.92 -19.93
C GLY A 214 8.33 8.40 -19.74
N THR A 215 7.62 7.87 -18.73
CA THR A 215 7.51 6.42 -18.49
C THR A 215 6.78 5.72 -19.65
N PRO A 216 7.37 4.71 -20.31
CA PRO A 216 6.70 3.93 -21.36
C PRO A 216 5.50 3.15 -20.81
N GLN A 217 4.35 3.28 -21.47
CA GLN A 217 3.08 2.68 -21.06
C GLN A 217 2.37 1.99 -22.24
N PHE A 218 1.82 0.81 -22.01
CA PHE A 218 1.08 0.04 -23.02
C PHE A 218 -0.15 -0.63 -22.43
N GLU A 219 -1.26 -0.64 -23.19
CA GLU A 219 -2.54 -1.25 -22.79
C GLU A 219 -2.77 -2.55 -23.59
N TYR A 220 -3.23 -3.60 -22.91
CA TYR A 220 -3.52 -4.91 -23.48
C TYR A 220 -4.82 -5.47 -22.89
N THR A 221 -5.46 -6.37 -23.62
CA THR A 221 -6.65 -7.11 -23.16
C THR A 221 -6.33 -8.55 -22.75
N SER A 222 -5.11 -9.03 -22.98
CA SER A 222 -4.68 -10.37 -22.62
C SER A 222 -3.22 -10.36 -22.12
N LEU A 223 -2.87 -11.33 -21.28
CA LEU A 223 -1.58 -11.38 -20.58
C LEU A 223 -0.47 -12.01 -21.43
N GLU A 224 -0.82 -12.94 -22.31
CA GLU A 224 0.11 -13.74 -23.11
C GLU A 224 1.14 -12.92 -23.90
N PRO A 225 0.78 -11.79 -24.55
CA PRO A 225 1.73 -11.02 -25.35
C PRO A 225 2.86 -10.37 -24.55
N VAL A 226 2.64 -10.14 -23.23
CA VAL A 226 3.57 -9.40 -22.36
C VAL A 226 4.20 -10.26 -21.27
N LEU A 227 3.71 -11.47 -21.06
CA LEU A 227 4.17 -12.33 -19.97
C LEU A 227 5.67 -12.63 -20.04
N ALA A 228 6.20 -12.86 -21.25
CA ALA A 228 7.60 -13.19 -21.47
C ALA A 228 8.58 -12.06 -21.11
N GLU A 229 8.12 -10.80 -21.15
CA GLU A 229 8.93 -9.62 -20.80
C GLU A 229 8.66 -9.10 -19.37
N THR A 230 7.64 -9.61 -18.69
CA THR A 230 7.25 -9.16 -17.35
C THR A 230 8.27 -9.59 -16.30
N ASP A 231 8.73 -8.64 -15.48
CA ASP A 231 9.57 -8.89 -14.30
C ASP A 231 8.73 -8.87 -13.01
N VAL A 232 7.68 -8.04 -12.97
CA VAL A 232 6.72 -7.98 -11.87
C VAL A 232 5.31 -8.12 -12.42
N LEU A 233 4.63 -9.21 -12.07
CA LEU A 233 3.20 -9.37 -12.34
C LEU A 233 2.41 -8.96 -11.09
N TYR A 234 1.79 -7.79 -11.13
CA TYR A 234 0.98 -7.25 -10.04
C TYR A 234 -0.50 -7.46 -10.33
N VAL A 235 -1.11 -8.44 -9.65
CA VAL A 235 -2.49 -8.86 -9.88
C VAL A 235 -3.43 -8.18 -8.90
N THR A 236 -4.63 -7.85 -9.34
CA THR A 236 -5.66 -7.23 -8.52
C THR A 236 -6.98 -8.01 -8.54
N ARG A 237 -7.67 -7.94 -7.40
CA ARG A 237 -9.03 -8.43 -7.26
C ARG A 237 -10.02 -7.52 -7.99
N VAL A 238 -10.97 -8.12 -8.70
CA VAL A 238 -12.17 -7.42 -9.18
C VAL A 238 -13.03 -6.98 -7.99
N GLN A 239 -13.22 -5.66 -7.83
CA GLN A 239 -13.93 -5.12 -6.67
C GLN A 239 -15.45 -5.20 -6.84
N LYS A 240 -16.04 -6.36 -6.52
CA LYS A 240 -17.50 -6.60 -6.60
C LYS A 240 -18.32 -5.45 -6.02
N GLU A 241 -17.87 -4.88 -4.91
CA GLU A 241 -18.53 -3.78 -4.19
C GLU A 241 -18.57 -2.44 -4.95
N ARG A 242 -17.90 -2.32 -6.10
CA ARG A 242 -17.87 -1.11 -6.95
C ARG A 242 -18.73 -1.21 -8.20
N PHE A 243 -19.33 -2.36 -8.45
CA PHE A 243 -20.26 -2.55 -9.57
C PHE A 243 -21.69 -2.27 -9.11
N GLU A 244 -22.36 -1.35 -9.79
CA GLU A 244 -23.80 -1.12 -9.59
C GLU A 244 -24.64 -2.24 -10.20
N ASP A 245 -24.19 -2.78 -11.34
CA ASP A 245 -24.82 -3.88 -12.05
C ASP A 245 -24.09 -5.21 -11.75
N PRO A 246 -24.74 -6.17 -11.08
CA PRO A 246 -24.18 -7.50 -10.83
C PRO A 246 -23.79 -8.26 -12.10
N GLU A 247 -24.48 -8.06 -13.23
CA GLU A 247 -24.18 -8.78 -14.48
C GLU A 247 -22.82 -8.37 -15.04
N GLN A 248 -22.47 -7.08 -14.96
CA GLN A 248 -21.16 -6.58 -15.35
C GLN A 248 -20.05 -7.23 -14.51
N TYR A 249 -20.25 -7.35 -13.20
CA TYR A 249 -19.28 -8.03 -12.34
C TYR A 249 -19.09 -9.50 -12.75
N GLU A 250 -20.18 -10.24 -12.95
CA GLU A 250 -20.12 -11.65 -13.33
C GLU A 250 -19.42 -11.86 -14.68
N SER A 251 -19.51 -10.89 -15.61
CA SER A 251 -18.83 -10.95 -16.91
C SER A 251 -17.30 -10.82 -16.83
N VAL A 252 -16.75 -10.25 -15.76
CA VAL A 252 -15.30 -9.97 -15.65
C VAL A 252 -14.60 -10.61 -14.46
N LYS A 253 -15.34 -11.17 -13.48
CA LYS A 253 -14.75 -11.68 -12.21
C LYS A 253 -13.67 -12.75 -12.41
N ASP A 254 -13.80 -13.58 -13.46
CA ASP A 254 -12.88 -14.68 -13.79
C ASP A 254 -12.14 -14.42 -15.11
N ALA A 255 -12.11 -13.16 -15.58
CA ALA A 255 -11.47 -12.80 -16.85
C ALA A 255 -9.97 -13.12 -16.87
N TYR A 256 -9.31 -13.06 -15.70
CA TYR A 256 -7.91 -13.42 -15.54
C TYR A 256 -7.73 -14.26 -14.29
N VAL A 257 -7.20 -15.46 -14.47
CA VAL A 257 -6.85 -16.39 -13.38
C VAL A 257 -5.41 -16.81 -13.59
N ILE A 258 -4.55 -16.53 -12.61
CA ILE A 258 -3.16 -16.98 -12.62
C ILE A 258 -3.10 -18.43 -12.18
N THR A 259 -2.63 -19.30 -13.06
CA THR A 259 -2.49 -20.74 -12.83
C THR A 259 -1.02 -21.18 -12.89
N PRO A 260 -0.67 -22.39 -12.43
CA PRO A 260 0.67 -22.93 -12.58
C PRO A 260 1.16 -22.97 -14.04
N GLU A 261 0.27 -23.19 -15.01
CA GLU A 261 0.61 -23.21 -16.45
C GLU A 261 1.06 -21.83 -16.95
N ILE A 262 0.36 -20.77 -16.53
CA ILE A 262 0.78 -19.38 -16.83
C ILE A 262 2.13 -19.11 -16.19
N MET A 263 2.31 -19.53 -14.93
CA MET A 263 3.58 -19.36 -14.23
C MET A 263 4.73 -20.10 -14.93
N GLN A 264 4.49 -21.28 -15.54
CA GLN A 264 5.52 -22.00 -16.31
C GLN A 264 5.97 -21.25 -17.56
N ALA A 265 5.08 -20.48 -18.21
CA ALA A 265 5.40 -19.67 -19.37
C ALA A 265 6.11 -18.34 -19.01
N ALA A 266 5.99 -17.90 -17.76
CA ALA A 266 6.60 -16.66 -17.26
C ALA A 266 8.12 -16.79 -17.06
N LYS A 267 8.83 -15.65 -16.98
CA LYS A 267 10.27 -15.65 -16.66
C LYS A 267 10.53 -16.37 -15.33
N LYS A 268 11.66 -17.06 -15.26
CA LYS A 268 12.13 -17.71 -14.02
C LYS A 268 12.42 -16.71 -12.89
N THR A 269 12.74 -15.47 -13.24
CA THR A 269 13.07 -14.38 -12.30
C THR A 269 11.90 -13.41 -12.08
N MET A 270 10.75 -13.63 -12.72
CA MET A 270 9.56 -12.80 -12.50
C MET A 270 9.06 -13.01 -11.07
N ILE A 271 8.54 -11.96 -10.43
CA ILE A 271 7.80 -12.07 -9.18
C ILE A 271 6.30 -11.84 -9.39
N LEU A 272 5.47 -12.57 -8.65
CA LEU A 272 4.03 -12.45 -8.63
C LEU A 272 3.58 -11.76 -7.33
N MET A 273 2.95 -10.61 -7.45
CA MET A 273 2.50 -9.77 -6.35
C MET A 273 0.98 -9.61 -6.37
N HIS A 274 0.39 -9.39 -5.20
CA HIS A 274 -1.04 -9.18 -5.03
C HIS A 274 -1.32 -8.46 -3.70
N PRO A 275 -2.05 -7.33 -3.67
CA PRO A 275 -2.26 -6.55 -2.44
C PRO A 275 -3.18 -7.24 -1.42
N LEU A 276 -3.89 -8.29 -1.87
CA LEU A 276 -4.85 -9.10 -1.11
C LEU A 276 -6.10 -8.28 -0.66
N PRO A 277 -7.25 -8.94 -0.43
CA PRO A 277 -7.48 -10.39 -0.45
C PRO A 277 -7.61 -10.89 -1.88
N ARG A 278 -7.25 -12.15 -2.12
CA ARG A 278 -7.61 -12.85 -3.36
C ARG A 278 -8.90 -13.63 -3.18
N VAL A 279 -9.67 -13.80 -4.25
CA VAL A 279 -10.92 -14.58 -4.29
C VAL A 279 -10.79 -15.77 -5.25
N GLY A 280 -10.34 -15.53 -6.48
CA GLY A 280 -10.23 -16.55 -7.53
C GLY A 280 -9.22 -16.22 -8.63
N GLU A 281 -8.69 -14.99 -8.65
CA GLU A 281 -7.74 -14.46 -9.62
C GLU A 281 -6.34 -15.11 -9.55
N ILE A 282 -6.04 -15.86 -8.48
CA ILE A 282 -4.79 -16.65 -8.34
C ILE A 282 -5.16 -18.01 -7.76
N ALA A 283 -4.86 -19.09 -8.49
CA ALA A 283 -5.08 -20.45 -8.06
C ALA A 283 -4.21 -20.80 -6.83
N MET A 284 -4.73 -21.60 -5.90
CA MET A 284 -4.02 -21.93 -4.63
C MET A 284 -2.74 -22.73 -4.87
N GLU A 285 -2.68 -23.48 -5.95
CA GLU A 285 -1.51 -24.26 -6.37
C GLU A 285 -0.30 -23.36 -6.67
N VAL A 286 -0.54 -22.08 -7.01
CA VAL A 286 0.51 -21.09 -7.27
C VAL A 286 1.25 -20.69 -5.98
N ASP A 287 0.69 -20.93 -4.79
CA ASP A 287 1.32 -20.60 -3.50
C ASP A 287 2.66 -21.31 -3.30
N GLN A 288 2.84 -22.47 -3.93
CA GLN A 288 4.08 -23.25 -3.85
C GLN A 288 5.16 -22.75 -4.82
N ASP A 289 4.82 -21.84 -5.74
CA ASP A 289 5.79 -21.24 -6.64
C ASP A 289 6.66 -20.24 -5.86
N PRO A 290 8.01 -20.37 -5.87
CA PRO A 290 8.88 -19.45 -5.13
C PRO A 290 8.73 -17.99 -5.57
N ARG A 291 8.26 -17.75 -6.80
CA ARG A 291 7.99 -16.42 -7.36
C ARG A 291 6.74 -15.77 -6.78
N ALA A 292 5.86 -16.53 -6.13
CA ALA A 292 4.69 -16.01 -5.43
C ALA A 292 5.12 -15.20 -4.19
N ALA A 293 5.21 -13.88 -4.35
CA ALA A 293 5.73 -12.96 -3.34
C ALA A 293 4.63 -12.34 -2.46
N TYR A 294 3.34 -12.51 -2.78
CA TYR A 294 2.24 -11.78 -2.11
C TYR A 294 2.11 -12.02 -0.60
N PHE A 295 2.58 -13.15 -0.05
CA PHE A 295 2.65 -13.31 1.41
C PHE A 295 3.90 -12.66 2.02
N ARG A 296 5.04 -12.68 1.31
CA ARG A 296 6.23 -11.91 1.70
C ARG A 296 5.94 -10.40 1.64
N GLN A 297 5.21 -9.94 0.63
CA GLN A 297 4.66 -8.59 0.50
C GLN A 297 3.85 -8.16 1.73
N VAL A 298 2.99 -9.05 2.28
CA VAL A 298 2.26 -8.77 3.53
C VAL A 298 3.22 -8.56 4.70
N GLU A 299 4.25 -9.40 4.82
CA GLU A 299 5.27 -9.26 5.85
C GLU A 299 6.08 -7.97 5.69
N TYR A 300 6.51 -7.66 4.48
CA TYR A 300 7.20 -6.40 4.15
C TYR A 300 6.38 -5.16 4.51
N GLY A 301 5.04 -5.26 4.45
CA GLY A 301 4.14 -4.23 4.94
C GLY A 301 4.31 -3.87 6.41
N LEU A 302 4.71 -4.82 7.27
CA LEU A 302 5.04 -4.56 8.67
C LEU A 302 6.25 -3.64 8.77
N TYR A 303 7.34 -3.96 8.06
CA TYR A 303 8.62 -3.25 8.17
C TYR A 303 8.54 -1.82 7.63
N VAL A 304 7.88 -1.62 6.49
CA VAL A 304 7.66 -0.28 5.93
C VAL A 304 6.83 0.58 6.88
N ARG A 305 5.82 0.02 7.55
CA ARG A 305 5.01 0.79 8.50
C ARG A 305 5.73 1.06 9.80
N MET A 306 6.60 0.16 10.26
CA MET A 306 7.52 0.43 11.36
C MET A 306 8.43 1.62 11.01
N ALA A 307 8.99 1.64 9.80
CA ALA A 307 9.81 2.75 9.32
C ALA A 307 9.02 4.06 9.30
N LEU A 308 7.82 4.08 8.70
CA LEU A 308 6.98 5.28 8.65
C LEU A 308 6.63 5.82 10.05
N LEU A 309 6.23 4.95 10.98
CA LEU A 309 5.93 5.34 12.36
C LEU A 309 7.17 5.93 13.05
N ALA A 310 8.33 5.29 12.91
CA ALA A 310 9.58 5.80 13.47
C ALA A 310 9.96 7.16 12.86
N MET A 311 9.82 7.32 11.55
CA MET A 311 10.14 8.56 10.84
C MET A 311 9.26 9.73 11.27
N VAL A 312 7.94 9.58 11.23
CA VAL A 312 7.02 10.68 11.56
C VAL A 312 7.07 11.08 13.04
N LEU A 313 7.49 10.15 13.92
CA LEU A 313 7.69 10.40 15.35
C LEU A 313 9.12 10.84 15.70
N GLY A 314 10.00 11.01 14.71
CA GLY A 314 11.36 11.55 14.90
C GLY A 314 12.27 10.57 15.64
N LYS A 315 12.19 9.29 15.26
CA LYS A 315 12.90 8.16 15.86
C LYS A 315 13.71 7.34 14.86
N ALA A 316 13.50 7.57 13.56
CA ALA A 316 14.30 7.02 12.47
C ALA A 316 15.61 7.80 12.29
#